data_AF-A0A4Z1A9B5-F1
#
_entry.id   AF-A0A4Z1A9B5-F1
#
_cell.length_a   1.000
_cell.length_b   1.000
_cell.length_c   1.000
_cell.angle_alpha   90.00
_cell.angle_beta   90.00
_cell.angle_gamma   90.00
#
_symmetry.space_group_name_H-M   'P 1'
#
loop_
_entity.id
_entity.type
_entity.pdbx_description
1 polymer ?
#
loop_
_entity_poly.entity_id
_entity_poly.type
_entity_poly.pdbx_seq_one_letter_code
_entity_poly.pdbx_strand_id
1 'polypeptide(L)'
;MNLLKRFFKKIESTEEAESFLNFSSYILFLIGFLQSILFTFLLGSFRNFYMDVLLIFIFGIVVRFARSRVSVILLCIYSLIILLGTTLTWFGIAAGGGNNIFLALLLLLLSIRTAQVNFQFHRMTDTKLVWKNIWIRHLIAVGFAFILSSSFFISFIIISKFLGITEMNSLYGEIIFESFPISYIFLLLPGLPWAKKRRMYTGALIPS
;
A
#
# COMPACT_ATOMS: atom_id res chain seq x y z
N MET A 1 -5.22 -18.23 21.26
CA MET A 1 -6.10 -17.33 22.05
C MET A 1 -5.48 -15.96 22.39
N ASN A 2 -4.14 -15.81 22.49
CA ASN A 2 -3.51 -14.52 22.80
C ASN A 2 -3.46 -13.49 21.64
N LEU A 3 -3.36 -13.92 20.38
CA LEU A 3 -3.25 -13.00 19.23
C LEU A 3 -4.52 -12.21 18.96
N LEU A 4 -5.69 -12.87 18.94
CA LEU A 4 -6.99 -12.21 18.79
C LEU A 4 -7.26 -11.23 19.93
N LYS A 5 -6.99 -11.62 21.17
CA LYS A 5 -7.11 -10.72 22.33
C LYS A 5 -6.20 -9.51 22.17
N ARG A 6 -4.95 -9.69 21.73
CA ARG A 6 -4.01 -8.58 21.47
C ARG A 6 -4.45 -7.69 20.31
N PHE A 7 -5.10 -8.25 19.29
CA PHE A 7 -5.61 -7.50 18.14
C PHE A 7 -6.74 -6.54 18.52
N PHE A 8 -7.67 -6.99 19.37
CA PHE A 8 -8.80 -6.20 19.86
C PHE A 8 -8.52 -5.42 21.15
N LYS A 9 -7.37 -5.66 21.81
CA LYS A 9 -6.97 -4.92 23.03
C LYS A 9 -6.93 -3.43 22.73
N LYS A 10 -7.51 -2.62 23.61
CA LYS A 10 -7.38 -1.16 23.59
C LYS A 10 -5.89 -0.78 23.68
N ILE A 11 -5.47 0.18 22.86
CA ILE A 11 -4.10 0.70 22.86
C ILE A 11 -4.06 1.91 23.79
N GLU A 12 -3.18 1.87 24.80
CA GLU A 12 -3.14 2.88 25.86
C GLU A 12 -1.84 3.70 25.85
N SER A 13 -0.77 3.18 25.26
CA SER A 13 0.51 3.89 25.13
C SER A 13 0.98 4.04 23.69
N THR A 14 1.91 4.99 23.49
CA THR A 14 2.60 5.20 22.21
C THR A 14 3.42 3.99 21.79
N GLU A 15 4.08 3.32 22.74
CA GLU A 15 4.88 2.11 22.53
C GLU A 15 4.02 0.92 22.09
N GLU A 16 2.85 0.74 22.72
CA GLU A 16 1.89 -0.29 22.31
C GLU A 16 1.37 -0.04 20.89
N ALA A 17 1.07 1.21 20.56
CA ALA A 17 0.64 1.62 19.22
C ALA A 17 1.74 1.35 18.18
N GLU A 18 3.00 1.70 18.48
CA GLU A 18 4.12 1.46 17.58
C GLU A 18 4.36 -0.04 17.35
N SER A 19 4.34 -0.83 18.43
CA SER A 19 4.46 -2.29 18.39
C SER A 19 3.37 -2.90 17.50
N PHE A 20 2.12 -2.43 17.64
CA PHE A 20 1.02 -2.89 16.81
C PHE A 20 1.20 -2.51 15.35
N LEU A 21 1.60 -1.28 15.03
CA LEU A 21 1.81 -0.85 13.64
C LEU A 21 2.97 -1.62 12.97
N ASN A 22 4.01 -1.97 13.73
CA ASN A 22 5.07 -2.88 13.28
C ASN A 22 4.53 -4.28 12.99
N PHE A 23 3.72 -4.81 13.91
CA PHE A 23 3.07 -6.10 13.73
C PHE A 23 2.16 -6.13 12.49
N SER A 24 1.35 -5.10 12.27
CA SER A 24 0.54 -4.94 11.06
C SER A 24 1.39 -4.94 9.80
N SER A 25 2.51 -4.23 9.79
CA SER A 25 3.45 -4.22 8.66
C SER A 25 4.00 -5.62 8.37
N TYR A 26 4.38 -6.38 9.39
CA TYR A 26 4.83 -7.76 9.21
C TYR A 26 3.74 -8.67 8.65
N ILE A 27 2.49 -8.50 9.08
CA ILE A 27 1.37 -9.25 8.49
C ILE A 27 1.19 -8.87 7.02
N LEU A 28 1.24 -7.59 6.66
CA LEU A 28 1.14 -7.16 5.26
C LEU A 28 2.27 -7.78 4.42
N PHE A 29 3.51 -7.79 4.93
CA PHE A 29 4.62 -8.48 4.26
C PHE A 29 4.41 -9.98 4.13
N LEU A 30 3.85 -10.62 5.16
CA LEU A 30 3.53 -12.04 5.10
C LEU A 30 2.45 -12.33 4.04
N ILE A 31 1.39 -11.51 3.99
CA ILE A 31 0.33 -11.63 2.98
C ILE A 31 0.92 -11.45 1.58
N GLY A 32 1.71 -10.39 1.36
CA GLY A 32 2.38 -10.15 0.09
C GLY A 32 3.31 -11.31 -0.30
N PHE A 33 4.07 -11.84 0.65
CA PHE A 33 4.97 -12.98 0.40
C PHE A 33 4.21 -14.27 0.05
N LEU A 34 3.12 -14.57 0.76
CA LEU A 34 2.29 -15.74 0.46
C LEU A 34 1.60 -15.62 -0.89
N GLN A 35 1.06 -14.44 -1.20
CA GLN A 35 0.44 -14.16 -2.51
C GLN A 35 1.48 -14.21 -3.64
N SER A 36 2.70 -13.72 -3.39
CA SER A 36 3.84 -13.81 -4.31
C SER A 36 4.11 -15.27 -4.70
N ILE A 37 4.25 -16.15 -3.71
CA ILE A 37 4.45 -17.59 -3.96
C ILE A 37 3.28 -18.18 -4.75
N LEU A 38 2.05 -17.85 -4.36
CA LEU A 38 0.85 -18.39 -5.00
C LEU A 38 0.75 -17.98 -6.47
N PHE A 39 0.95 -16.70 -6.79
CA PHE A 39 0.83 -16.23 -8.17
C PHE A 39 2.02 -16.63 -9.05
N THR A 40 3.24 -16.64 -8.52
CA THR A 40 4.44 -17.04 -9.28
C THR A 40 4.48 -18.54 -9.54
N PHE A 41 4.18 -19.38 -8.54
CA PHE A 41 4.44 -20.82 -8.65
C PHE A 41 3.19 -21.67 -8.85
N LEU A 42 2.01 -21.24 -8.38
CA LEU A 42 0.80 -22.08 -8.42
C LEU A 42 -0.19 -21.66 -9.52
N LEU A 43 -0.35 -20.36 -9.76
CA LEU A 43 -1.36 -19.84 -10.70
C LEU A 43 -0.78 -19.31 -12.01
N GLY A 44 0.54 -19.11 -12.11
CA GLY A 44 1.19 -18.59 -13.31
C GLY A 44 0.69 -17.22 -13.78
N SER A 45 0.01 -16.46 -12.90
CA SER A 45 -0.63 -15.19 -13.25
C SER A 45 0.27 -14.03 -12.85
N PHE A 46 1.14 -13.63 -13.79
CA PHE A 46 2.06 -12.50 -13.61
C PHE A 46 1.32 -11.17 -13.38
N ARG A 47 0.10 -11.04 -13.91
CA ARG A 47 -0.80 -9.90 -13.73
C ARG A 47 -1.16 -9.68 -12.26
N ASN A 48 -1.74 -10.69 -11.64
CA ASN A 48 -2.21 -10.60 -10.25
C ASN A 48 -1.04 -10.51 -9.26
N PHE A 49 0.11 -11.09 -9.63
CA PHE A 49 1.36 -10.91 -8.91
C PHE A 49 1.82 -9.45 -8.88
N TYR A 50 1.78 -8.72 -10.00
CA TYR A 50 2.38 -7.39 -10.05
C TYR A 50 1.58 -6.36 -9.24
N MET A 51 0.27 -6.55 -9.12
CA MET A 51 -0.63 -5.56 -8.52
C MET A 51 -0.81 -5.74 -7.03
N ASP A 52 -1.41 -6.84 -6.63
CA ASP A 52 -1.87 -7.01 -5.25
C ASP A 52 -0.71 -7.18 -4.29
N VAL A 53 0.26 -8.00 -4.69
CA VAL A 53 1.46 -8.29 -3.91
C VAL A 53 2.27 -7.00 -3.70
N LEU A 54 2.55 -6.27 -4.78
CA LEU A 54 3.43 -5.12 -4.74
C LEU A 54 2.80 -3.97 -3.96
N LEU A 55 1.51 -3.70 -4.16
CA LEU A 55 0.78 -2.69 -3.37
C LEU A 55 0.75 -3.06 -1.89
N ILE A 56 0.49 -4.32 -1.54
CA ILE A 56 0.51 -4.79 -0.15
C ILE A 56 1.91 -4.61 0.47
N PHE A 57 2.98 -4.92 -0.25
CA PHE A 57 4.36 -4.65 0.19
C PHE A 57 4.59 -3.15 0.42
N ILE A 58 4.18 -2.29 -0.51
CA ILE A 58 4.32 -0.83 -0.33
C ILE A 58 3.57 -0.38 0.91
N PHE A 59 2.31 -0.79 1.10
CA PHE A 59 1.56 -0.45 2.30
C PHE A 59 2.28 -0.94 3.57
N GLY A 60 2.85 -2.15 3.56
CA GLY A 60 3.69 -2.67 4.64
C GLY A 60 4.87 -1.76 4.97
N ILE A 61 5.61 -1.30 3.96
CA ILE A 61 6.75 -0.37 4.11
C ILE A 61 6.28 0.98 4.65
N VAL A 62 5.23 1.55 4.06
CA VAL A 62 4.73 2.88 4.44
C VAL A 62 4.20 2.86 5.88
N VAL A 63 3.45 1.81 6.25
CA VAL A 63 2.97 1.62 7.62
C VAL A 63 4.14 1.46 8.60
N ARG A 64 5.24 0.79 8.21
CA ARG A 64 6.41 0.61 9.08
C ARG A 64 7.19 1.90 9.32
N PHE A 65 7.57 2.58 8.24
CA PHE A 65 8.58 3.64 8.31
C PHE A 65 8.00 5.04 8.29
N ALA A 66 6.89 5.24 7.58
CA ALA A 66 6.29 6.56 7.43
C ALA A 66 5.17 6.83 8.42
N ARG A 67 4.48 5.75 8.86
CA ARG A 67 3.26 5.82 9.66
C ARG A 67 2.20 6.73 9.02
N SER A 68 2.21 6.89 7.70
CA SER A 68 1.36 7.85 7.01
C SER A 68 -0.14 7.59 7.25
N ARG A 69 -0.86 8.59 7.78
CA ARG A 69 -2.32 8.55 7.96
C ARG A 69 -3.05 8.37 6.63
N VAL A 70 -2.56 9.02 5.58
CA VAL A 70 -3.15 8.90 4.24
C VAL A 70 -3.00 7.48 3.72
N SER A 71 -1.84 6.86 3.93
CA SER A 71 -1.57 5.53 3.40
C SER A 71 -2.36 4.43 4.11
N VAL A 72 -2.65 4.56 5.41
CA VAL A 72 -3.57 3.62 6.08
C VAL A 72 -5.03 3.79 5.62
N ILE A 73 -5.46 5.00 5.26
CA ILE A 73 -6.78 5.21 4.64
C ILE A 73 -6.79 4.55 3.25
N LEU A 74 -5.76 4.77 2.44
CA LEU A 74 -5.64 4.14 1.12
C LEU A 74 -5.62 2.62 1.22
N LEU A 75 -4.94 2.06 2.25
CA LEU A 75 -4.98 0.62 2.52
C LEU A 75 -6.39 0.13 2.85
N CYS A 76 -7.17 0.88 3.66
CA CYS A 76 -8.57 0.56 3.93
C CYS A 76 -9.41 0.53 2.65
N ILE A 77 -9.34 1.59 1.84
CA ILE A 77 -10.06 1.70 0.56
C ILE A 77 -9.67 0.54 -0.36
N TYR A 78 -8.38 0.27 -0.48
CA TYR A 78 -7.87 -0.80 -1.32
C TYR A 78 -8.33 -2.18 -0.84
N SER A 79 -8.29 -2.46 0.47
CA SER A 79 -8.81 -3.71 1.04
C SER A 79 -10.31 -3.89 0.84
N LEU A 80 -11.08 -2.79 0.83
CA LEU A 80 -12.50 -2.81 0.52
C LEU A 80 -12.75 -3.14 -0.96
N ILE A 81 -11.97 -2.55 -1.87
CA ILE A 81 -12.03 -2.88 -3.31
C ILE A 81 -11.75 -4.37 -3.54
N ILE A 82 -10.70 -4.92 -2.89
CA ILE A 82 -10.38 -6.35 -2.96
C ILE A 82 -11.55 -7.20 -2.47
N LEU A 83 -12.17 -6.85 -1.34
CA LEU A 83 -13.31 -7.59 -0.81
C LEU A 83 -14.51 -7.56 -1.75
N LEU A 84 -14.84 -6.39 -2.32
CA LEU A 84 -15.93 -6.26 -3.28
C LEU A 84 -15.65 -7.08 -4.55
N GLY A 85 -14.46 -6.96 -5.14
CA GLY A 85 -14.08 -7.74 -6.31
C GLY A 85 -14.10 -9.25 -6.07
N THR A 86 -13.61 -9.69 -4.90
CA THR A 86 -13.66 -11.09 -4.47
C THR A 86 -15.10 -11.58 -4.31
N THR A 87 -15.96 -10.77 -3.68
CA THR A 87 -17.38 -11.08 -3.50
C THR A 87 -18.11 -11.20 -4.85
N LEU A 88 -17.89 -10.25 -5.77
CA LEU A 88 -18.49 -10.28 -7.11
C LEU A 88 -18.03 -11.50 -7.91
N THR A 89 -16.78 -11.90 -7.78
CA THR A 89 -16.23 -13.11 -8.40
C THR A 89 -16.86 -14.36 -7.81
N TRP A 90 -17.05 -14.40 -6.49
CA TRP A 90 -17.71 -15.50 -5.80
C TRP A 90 -19.17 -15.68 -6.22
N PHE A 91 -19.86 -14.58 -6.56
CA PHE A 91 -21.21 -14.61 -7.15
C PHE A 91 -21.24 -14.88 -8.66
N GLY A 92 -20.09 -15.08 -9.31
CA GLY A 92 -20.00 -15.31 -10.76
C GLY A 92 -20.32 -14.09 -11.62
N ILE A 93 -20.38 -12.89 -11.03
CA ILE A 93 -20.71 -11.64 -11.73
C ILE A 93 -19.47 -11.07 -12.44
N ALA A 94 -18.28 -11.28 -11.87
CA ALA A 94 -17.02 -10.78 -12.39
C ALA A 94 -16.03 -11.92 -12.63
N ALA A 95 -15.27 -11.83 -13.72
CA ALA A 95 -14.11 -12.68 -13.95
C ALA A 95 -12.86 -11.93 -13.51
N GLY A 96 -12.13 -12.45 -12.51
CA GLY A 96 -10.78 -11.98 -12.17
C GLY A 96 -10.57 -11.35 -10.78
N GLY A 97 -11.55 -11.35 -9.88
CA GLY A 97 -11.29 -11.03 -8.46
C GLY A 97 -10.58 -12.19 -7.74
N GLY A 98 -10.11 -11.92 -6.51
CA GLY A 98 -9.51 -12.95 -5.67
C GLY A 98 -10.51 -14.08 -5.38
N ASN A 99 -10.02 -15.32 -5.24
CA ASN A 99 -10.86 -16.48 -4.90
C ASN A 99 -10.96 -16.74 -3.38
N ASN A 100 -10.27 -15.94 -2.55
CA ASN A 100 -10.18 -16.16 -1.11
C ASN A 100 -10.87 -15.04 -0.32
N ILE A 101 -12.17 -15.20 -0.10
CA ILE A 101 -13.00 -14.24 0.65
C ILE A 101 -12.51 -14.06 2.11
N PHE A 102 -11.99 -15.12 2.73
CA PHE A 102 -11.48 -15.05 4.10
C PHE A 102 -10.24 -14.16 4.19
N LEU A 103 -9.31 -14.28 3.23
CA LEU A 103 -8.13 -13.42 3.18
C LEU A 103 -8.51 -11.95 2.93
N ALA A 104 -9.49 -11.70 2.05
CA ALA A 104 -9.99 -10.35 1.79
C ALA A 104 -10.61 -9.71 3.04
N LEU A 105 -11.45 -10.47 3.78
CA LEU A 105 -12.02 -10.03 5.06
C LEU A 105 -10.94 -9.77 6.12
N LEU A 106 -9.94 -10.65 6.23
CA LEU A 106 -8.84 -10.49 7.17
C LEU A 106 -8.02 -9.23 6.85
N LEU A 107 -7.75 -8.98 5.56
CA LEU A 107 -7.04 -7.78 5.12
C LEU A 107 -7.83 -6.51 5.45
N LEU A 108 -9.16 -6.53 5.26
CA LEU A 108 -10.03 -5.40 5.64
C LEU A 108 -10.07 -5.16 7.14
N LEU A 109 -10.18 -6.21 7.96
CA LEU A 109 -10.14 -6.07 9.42
C LEU A 109 -8.80 -5.55 9.90
N LEU A 110 -7.70 -6.06 9.32
CA LEU A 110 -6.34 -5.58 9.58
C LEU A 110 -6.18 -4.11 9.20
N SER A 111 -6.67 -3.69 8.03
CA SER A 111 -6.56 -2.32 7.55
C SER A 111 -7.32 -1.34 8.45
N ILE A 112 -8.58 -1.65 8.78
CA ILE A 112 -9.41 -0.83 9.69
C ILE A 112 -8.72 -0.68 11.04
N ARG A 113 -8.24 -1.79 11.62
CA ARG A 113 -7.58 -1.75 12.92
C ARG A 113 -6.27 -0.97 12.87
N THR A 114 -5.48 -1.16 11.82
CA THR A 114 -4.23 -0.42 11.60
C THR A 114 -4.50 1.08 11.45
N ALA A 115 -5.57 1.47 10.75
CA ALA A 115 -5.98 2.86 10.65
C ALA A 115 -6.34 3.43 12.03
N GLN A 116 -7.19 2.76 12.81
CA GLN A 116 -7.56 3.20 14.16
C GLN A 116 -6.32 3.43 15.05
N VAL A 117 -5.40 2.46 15.09
CA VAL A 117 -4.18 2.55 15.90
C VAL A 117 -3.24 3.65 15.37
N ASN A 118 -3.14 3.82 14.06
CA ASN A 118 -2.34 4.89 13.46
C ASN A 118 -2.86 6.28 13.87
N PHE A 119 -4.18 6.51 13.79
CA PHE A 119 -4.76 7.77 14.24
C PHE A 119 -4.57 8.00 15.74
N GLN A 120 -4.72 6.96 16.56
CA GLN A 120 -4.43 7.03 18.00
C GLN A 120 -2.96 7.37 18.28
N PHE A 121 -2.02 6.71 17.58
CA PHE A 121 -0.58 6.99 17.67
C PHE A 121 -0.28 8.47 17.43
N HIS A 122 -0.86 9.03 16.38
CA HIS A 122 -0.64 10.43 16.02
C HIS A 122 -1.27 11.41 17.01
N ARG A 123 -2.40 11.04 17.63
CA ARG A 123 -3.03 11.82 18.70
C ARG A 123 -2.17 11.82 19.96
N MET A 124 -1.59 10.68 20.33
CA MET A 124 -0.72 10.55 21.51
C MET A 124 0.65 11.23 21.33
N THR A 125 1.08 11.46 20.09
CA THR A 125 2.35 12.13 19.75
C THR A 125 2.18 13.60 19.34
N ASP A 126 0.98 14.16 19.51
CA ASP A 126 0.63 15.56 19.20
C ASP A 126 1.04 16.03 17.78
N THR A 127 1.01 15.10 16.84
CA THR A 127 1.38 15.40 15.45
C THR A 127 0.28 16.22 14.77
N LYS A 128 0.62 17.45 14.34
CA LYS A 128 -0.33 18.33 13.65
C LYS A 128 -0.44 18.01 12.16
N LEU A 129 -1.68 17.88 11.69
CA LEU A 129 -1.98 17.70 10.27
C LEU A 129 -2.00 19.07 9.58
N VAL A 130 -1.05 19.30 8.67
CA VAL A 130 -0.97 20.54 7.90
C VAL A 130 -1.53 20.27 6.50
N TRP A 131 -2.79 20.63 6.27
CA TRP A 131 -3.49 20.41 5.00
C TRP A 131 -2.73 20.92 3.78
N LYS A 132 -2.11 22.12 3.89
CA LYS A 132 -1.27 22.68 2.83
C LYS A 132 -0.13 21.73 2.42
N ASN A 133 0.53 21.09 3.39
CA ASN A 133 1.62 20.16 3.11
C ASN A 133 1.11 18.87 2.47
N ILE A 134 -0.09 18.42 2.84
CA ILE A 134 -0.75 17.28 2.21
C ILE A 134 -0.98 17.58 0.73
N TRP A 135 -1.68 18.67 0.42
CA TRP A 135 -1.96 19.08 -0.97
C TRP A 135 -0.70 19.21 -1.81
N ILE A 136 0.33 19.88 -1.30
CA ILE A 136 1.60 20.05 -2.01
C ILE A 136 2.27 18.68 -2.27
N ARG A 137 2.32 17.79 -1.28
CA ARG A 137 2.93 16.45 -1.45
C ARG A 137 2.18 15.62 -2.47
N HIS A 138 0.85 15.64 -2.44
CA HIS A 138 0.03 14.90 -3.40
C HIS A 138 0.18 15.45 -4.81
N LEU A 139 0.17 16.77 -4.98
CA LEU A 139 0.36 17.39 -6.29
C LEU A 139 1.74 17.07 -6.87
N ILE A 140 2.80 17.15 -6.05
CA ILE A 140 4.15 16.73 -6.45
C ILE A 140 4.18 15.24 -6.80
N ALA A 141 3.65 14.37 -5.95
CA ALA A 141 3.65 12.92 -6.16
C ALA A 141 2.88 12.51 -7.42
N VAL A 142 1.73 13.14 -7.68
CA VAL A 142 0.94 12.93 -8.90
C VAL A 142 1.72 13.37 -10.13
N GLY A 143 2.33 14.56 -10.09
CA GLY A 143 3.15 15.06 -11.21
C GLY A 143 4.33 14.12 -11.52
N PHE A 144 5.06 13.67 -10.49
CA PHE A 144 6.16 12.72 -10.68
C PHE A 144 5.69 11.33 -11.12
N ALA A 145 4.59 10.82 -10.56
CA ALA A 145 4.01 9.54 -10.99
C ALA A 145 3.59 9.59 -12.46
N PHE A 146 3.01 10.71 -12.90
CA PHE A 146 2.65 10.92 -14.30
C PHE A 146 3.88 10.87 -15.19
N ILE A 147 4.91 11.67 -14.87
CA ILE A 147 6.16 11.68 -15.65
C ILE A 147 6.79 10.30 -15.71
N LEU A 148 6.84 9.57 -14.58
CA LEU A 148 7.45 8.25 -14.50
C LEU A 148 6.67 7.23 -15.34
N SER A 149 5.34 7.17 -15.21
CA SER A 149 4.48 6.28 -15.98
C SER A 149 4.49 6.59 -17.48
N SER A 150 4.45 7.88 -17.85
CA SER A 150 4.58 8.29 -19.25
C SER A 150 5.96 7.92 -19.82
N SER A 151 7.02 8.06 -19.02
CA SER A 151 8.38 7.68 -19.45
C SER A 151 8.50 6.17 -19.66
N PHE A 152 7.92 5.35 -18.77
CA PHE A 152 7.85 3.91 -18.95
C PHE A 152 7.04 3.53 -20.18
N PHE A 153 5.87 4.16 -20.39
CA PHE A 153 5.05 3.93 -21.57
C PHE A 153 5.82 4.22 -22.86
N ILE A 154 6.42 5.42 -22.97
CA ILE A 154 7.17 5.84 -24.16
C ILE A 154 8.36 4.90 -24.40
N SER A 155 9.13 4.59 -23.35
CA SER A 155 10.29 3.69 -23.45
C SER A 155 9.86 2.31 -23.94
N PHE A 156 8.74 1.79 -23.42
CA PHE A 156 8.20 0.50 -23.83
C PHE A 156 7.80 0.50 -25.31
N ILE A 157 7.10 1.54 -25.78
CA ILE A 157 6.73 1.69 -27.19
C ILE A 157 7.98 1.73 -28.09
N ILE A 158 9.02 2.47 -27.70
CA ILE A 158 10.28 2.55 -28.48
C ILE A 158 10.96 1.17 -28.55
N ILE A 159 11.05 0.47 -27.42
CA ILE A 159 11.67 -0.87 -27.36
C ILE A 159 10.85 -1.88 -28.18
N SER A 160 9.52 -1.89 -28.05
CA SER A 160 8.65 -2.77 -28.83
C SER A 160 8.80 -2.53 -30.33
N LYS A 161 8.85 -1.25 -30.75
CA LYS A 161 9.10 -0.90 -32.15
C LYS A 161 10.47 -1.36 -32.63
N PHE A 162 11.52 -1.20 -31.82
CA PHE A 162 12.87 -1.66 -32.15
C PHE A 162 12.95 -3.18 -32.30
N LEU A 163 12.21 -3.92 -31.48
CA LEU A 163 12.13 -5.38 -31.53
C LEU A 163 11.15 -5.92 -32.58
N GLY A 164 10.49 -5.05 -33.36
CA GLY A 164 9.54 -5.46 -34.39
C GLY A 164 8.22 -6.03 -33.86
N ILE A 165 7.88 -5.76 -32.58
CA ILE A 165 6.63 -6.21 -31.97
C ILE A 165 5.50 -5.30 -32.43
N THR A 166 4.60 -5.82 -33.27
CA THR A 166 3.49 -5.07 -33.88
C THR A 166 2.18 -5.14 -33.11
N GLU A 167 1.98 -6.21 -32.33
CA GLU A 167 0.83 -6.39 -31.46
C GLU A 167 1.27 -6.49 -30.01
N MET A 168 0.71 -5.64 -29.16
CA MET A 168 1.01 -5.64 -27.74
C MET A 168 0.02 -6.54 -27.01
N ASN A 169 0.54 -7.50 -26.25
CA ASN A 169 -0.26 -8.24 -25.30
C ASN A 169 -0.90 -7.27 -24.29
N SER A 170 -2.18 -7.45 -23.99
CA SER A 170 -2.95 -6.64 -23.04
C SER A 170 -2.28 -6.55 -21.67
N LEU A 171 -1.53 -7.58 -21.26
CA LEU A 171 -0.75 -7.61 -20.03
C LEU A 171 0.22 -6.41 -19.92
N TYR A 172 0.91 -6.04 -21.00
CA TYR A 172 1.86 -4.93 -20.98
C TYR A 172 1.16 -3.57 -20.86
N GLY A 173 -0.01 -3.42 -21.49
CA GLY A 173 -0.84 -2.23 -21.36
C GLY A 173 -1.33 -2.03 -19.92
N GLU A 174 -1.77 -3.11 -19.28
CA GLU A 174 -2.18 -3.12 -17.88
C GLU A 174 -1.02 -2.72 -16.95
N ILE A 175 0.14 -3.38 -17.05
CA ILE A 175 1.33 -3.05 -16.23
C ILE A 175 1.69 -1.56 -16.34
N ILE A 176 1.61 -0.98 -17.54
CA ILE A 176 1.95 0.43 -17.74
C ILE A 176 0.88 1.34 -17.12
N PHE A 177 -0.40 1.07 -17.33
CA PHE A 177 -1.48 1.84 -16.72
C PHE A 177 -1.40 1.81 -15.19
N GLU A 178 -1.11 0.63 -14.66
CA GLU A 178 -1.03 0.32 -13.25
C GLU A 178 0.25 0.85 -12.57
N SER A 179 1.30 1.13 -13.35
CA SER A 179 2.51 1.77 -12.85
C SER A 179 2.22 3.13 -12.20
N PHE A 180 1.16 3.84 -12.62
CA PHE A 180 0.81 5.16 -12.12
C PHE A 180 0.39 5.16 -10.64
N PRO A 181 -0.65 4.41 -10.22
CA PRO A 181 -1.02 4.35 -8.80
C PRO A 181 0.10 3.80 -7.91
N ILE A 182 0.86 2.80 -8.39
CA ILE A 182 2.03 2.26 -7.68
C ILE A 182 3.07 3.37 -7.47
N SER A 183 3.46 4.07 -8.53
CA SER A 183 4.45 5.15 -8.50
C SER A 183 4.01 6.27 -7.57
N TYR A 184 2.75 6.67 -7.63
CA TYR A 184 2.18 7.68 -6.74
C TYR A 184 2.31 7.28 -5.27
N ILE A 185 1.95 6.05 -4.89
CA ILE A 185 2.05 5.61 -3.48
C ILE A 185 3.51 5.53 -3.04
N PHE A 186 4.42 5.04 -3.89
CA PHE A 186 5.86 5.06 -3.61
C PHE A 186 6.38 6.48 -3.37
N LEU A 187 5.95 7.45 -4.19
CA LEU A 187 6.39 8.84 -4.10
C LEU A 187 5.84 9.60 -2.88
N LEU A 188 4.91 8.99 -2.14
CA LEU A 188 4.46 9.46 -0.83
C LEU A 188 5.33 8.96 0.33
N LEU A 189 6.30 8.06 0.07
CA LEU A 189 7.22 7.59 1.10
C LEU A 189 8.12 8.72 1.64
N PRO A 190 8.48 8.67 2.94
CA PRO A 190 9.29 9.68 3.62
C PRO A 190 10.76 9.68 3.16
N GLY A 191 11.14 8.80 2.22
CA GLY A 191 12.48 8.79 1.62
C GLY A 191 12.76 10.05 0.79
N LEU A 192 11.71 10.67 0.25
CA LEU A 192 11.85 11.77 -0.70
C LEU A 192 11.96 13.14 0.00
N PRO A 193 12.80 14.06 -0.50
CA PRO A 193 13.07 15.34 0.17
C PRO A 193 11.82 16.16 0.49
N TRP A 194 10.81 16.15 -0.38
CA TRP A 194 9.54 16.86 -0.17
C TRP A 194 8.63 16.19 0.87
N ALA A 195 8.81 14.89 1.09
CA ALA A 195 8.13 14.13 2.13
C ALA A 195 8.81 14.26 3.50
N LYS A 196 10.09 14.69 3.54
CA LYS A 196 10.94 14.79 4.76
C LYS A 196 10.67 15.96 5.70
N LYS A 197 9.65 16.81 5.50
CA LYS A 197 9.45 17.94 6.42
C LYS A 197 8.90 17.53 7.80
N ARG A 198 9.83 17.56 8.77
CA ARG A 198 9.82 17.42 10.24
C ARG A 198 9.97 15.99 10.78
N ARG A 199 11.04 15.79 11.56
CA ARG A 199 11.37 14.58 12.35
C ARG A 199 10.10 14.09 13.05
N MET A 200 9.57 12.94 12.64
CA MET A 200 8.43 12.30 13.30
C MET A 200 8.84 11.51 14.54
N TYR A 201 10.14 11.29 14.77
CA TYR A 201 10.66 10.56 15.93
C TYR A 201 11.98 11.19 16.39
N THR A 202 11.89 12.14 17.31
CA THR A 202 12.97 12.38 18.28
C THR A 202 12.32 12.48 19.66
N GLY A 203 11.98 11.31 20.21
CA GLY A 203 12.10 11.10 21.64
C GLY A 203 13.59 11.04 21.98
N ALA A 204 14.22 12.21 22.02
CA ALA A 204 15.46 12.43 22.72
C ALA A 204 15.36 13.87 23.20
N LEU A 205 15.07 14.01 24.49
CA LEU A 205 15.36 15.19 25.27
C LEU A 205 16.73 15.71 24.81
N ILE A 206 16.77 16.91 24.25
CA ILE A 206 17.99 17.70 24.29
C ILE A 206 18.00 18.22 25.73
N PRO A 207 18.90 17.74 26.62
CA PRO A 207 19.09 18.41 27.88
C PRO A 207 19.53 19.85 27.56
N SER A 208 18.88 20.78 28.26
CA SER A 208 19.10 22.22 28.26
C SER A 208 20.55 22.63 28.12
#